data_AF-A0A383D664-F1
#
_entry.id   AF-A0A383D664-F1
#
_cell.length_a   1.000
_cell.length_b   1.000
_cell.length_c   1.000
_cell.angle_alpha   90.00
_cell.angle_beta   90.00
_cell.angle_gamma   90.00
#
_symmetry.space_group_name_H-M   'P 1'
#
loop_
_entity.id
_entity.type
_entity.pdbx_description
1 polymer ?
#
loop_
_entity_poly.entity_id
_entity_poly.type
_entity_poly.pdbx_seq_one_letter_code
_entity_poly.pdbx_strand_id
1 'polypeptide(L)'
;MIKIAPSILSADFSDLRSALNLCDAGMADYIHIDVMDNHFVPNLTIGPAVVKSIRFVSKTYFDVHLMVTNPRGLLNSFAKAGANGITFHIEAVDNPGSLIDQIKSLKLEVGI
;
A
#
# COMPACT_ATOMS: atom_id res chain seq x y z
N MET A 1 -5.85 21.10 3.27
CA MET A 1 -7.02 20.23 3.45
C MET A 1 -6.57 19.01 4.22
N ILE A 2 -7.34 18.55 5.21
CA ILE A 2 -6.98 17.38 6.04
C ILE A 2 -7.46 16.13 5.31
N LYS A 3 -6.64 15.07 5.29
CA LYS A 3 -6.99 13.76 4.72
C LYS A 3 -7.04 12.70 5.82
N ILE A 4 -7.93 11.73 5.67
CA ILE A 4 -8.07 10.57 6.56
C ILE A 4 -7.75 9.28 5.78
N ALA A 5 -6.85 8.47 6.33
CA ALA A 5 -6.35 7.24 5.73
C ALA A 5 -6.45 6.08 6.73
N PRO A 6 -7.61 5.42 6.90
CA PRO A 6 -7.72 4.28 7.79
C PRO A 6 -6.79 3.15 7.33
N SER A 7 -6.02 2.58 8.26
CA SER A 7 -5.18 1.40 7.97
C SER A 7 -5.99 0.12 8.09
N ILE A 8 -5.94 -0.71 7.04
CA ILE A 8 -6.57 -2.03 7.05
C ILE A 8 -5.78 -3.05 7.86
N LEU A 9 -4.59 -2.71 8.37
CA LEU A 9 -3.84 -3.55 9.29
C LEU A 9 -4.63 -3.85 10.58
N SER A 10 -5.46 -2.90 11.01
CA SER A 10 -6.32 -3.01 12.19
C SER A 10 -7.70 -3.62 11.89
N ALA A 11 -7.97 -4.00 10.64
CA ALA A 11 -9.24 -4.56 10.23
C ALA A 11 -9.34 -6.05 10.56
N ASP A 12 -10.56 -6.59 10.49
CA ASP A 12 -10.75 -8.04 10.47
C ASP A 12 -10.32 -8.60 9.09
N PHE A 13 -9.18 -9.30 9.07
CA PHE A 13 -8.67 -9.91 7.84
C PHE A 13 -9.55 -11.02 7.27
N SER A 14 -10.46 -11.59 8.08
CA SER A 14 -11.44 -12.56 7.56
C SER A 14 -12.51 -11.90 6.68
N ASP A 15 -12.73 -10.58 6.82
CA ASP A 15 -13.68 -9.81 6.03
C ASP A 15 -13.21 -8.37 5.73
N LEU A 16 -12.16 -8.27 4.91
CA LEU A 16 -11.68 -6.98 4.42
C LEU A 16 -12.73 -6.20 3.60
N ARG A 17 -13.74 -6.88 3.02
CA ARG A 17 -14.78 -6.21 2.24
C ARG A 17 -15.62 -5.29 3.13
N SER A 18 -16.04 -5.78 4.30
CA SER A 18 -16.81 -4.98 5.24
C SER A 18 -16.01 -3.78 5.76
N ALA A 19 -14.71 -3.97 6.03
CA ALA A 19 -13.83 -2.87 6.44
C ALA A 19 -13.73 -1.77 5.37
N LEU A 20 -13.57 -2.14 4.09
CA LEU A 20 -13.52 -1.19 2.98
C LEU A 20 -14.84 -0.45 2.79
N ASN A 21 -15.97 -1.17 2.85
CA ASN A 21 -17.30 -0.56 2.75
C ASN A 21 -17.52 0.47 3.87
N LEU A 22 -17.05 0.19 5.08
CA LEU A 22 -17.12 1.13 6.21
C LEU A 22 -16.28 2.38 5.96
N CYS A 23 -15.06 2.22 5.43
CA CYS A 23 -14.20 3.36 5.07
C CYS A 23 -14.84 4.23 3.98
N ASP A 24 -15.40 3.60 2.94
CA ASP A 24 -16.08 4.29 1.84
C ASP A 24 -17.32 5.05 2.35
N ALA A 25 -18.13 4.43 3.22
CA ALA A 25 -19.27 5.08 3.85
C ALA A 25 -18.86 6.24 4.77
N GLY A 26 -17.71 6.12 5.43
CA GLY A 26 -17.09 7.18 6.24
C GLY A 26 -16.40 8.27 5.42
N MET A 27 -16.44 8.19 4.08
CA MET A 27 -15.79 9.12 3.15
C MET A 27 -14.28 9.26 3.42
N ALA A 28 -13.61 8.15 3.76
CA ALA A 28 -12.17 8.12 3.86
C ALA A 28 -11.54 8.59 2.55
N ASP A 29 -10.50 9.41 2.63
CA ASP A 29 -9.78 9.85 1.44
C ASP A 29 -9.01 8.67 0.85
N TYR A 30 -8.26 7.97 1.71
CA TYR A 30 -7.32 6.91 1.37
C TYR A 30 -7.64 5.63 2.15
N ILE A 31 -7.23 4.49 1.62
CA ILE A 31 -7.09 3.21 2.32
C ILE A 31 -5.60 2.96 2.48
N HIS A 32 -5.12 2.97 3.72
CA HIS A 32 -3.71 2.71 4.02
C HIS A 32 -3.47 1.21 4.15
N ILE A 33 -2.46 0.71 3.42
CA ILE A 33 -2.17 -0.71 3.27
C ILE A 33 -0.72 -0.97 3.70
N ASP A 34 -0.56 -1.51 4.90
CA ASP A 34 0.73 -1.86 5.50
C ASP A 34 1.23 -3.23 5.01
N VAL A 35 2.31 -3.21 4.25
CA VAL A 35 2.96 -4.41 3.67
C VAL A 35 4.25 -4.69 4.42
N MET A 36 4.33 -5.85 5.07
CA MET A 36 5.46 -6.28 5.89
C MET A 36 6.01 -7.62 5.39
N ASP A 37 7.32 -7.82 5.40
CA ASP A 37 7.99 -9.01 4.85
C ASP A 37 8.70 -9.92 5.86
N ASN A 38 8.53 -9.68 7.17
CA ASN A 38 9.22 -10.36 8.27
C ASN A 38 10.76 -10.20 8.26
N HIS A 39 11.31 -9.27 7.49
CA HIS A 39 12.75 -8.98 7.45
C HIS A 39 13.02 -7.53 7.85
N PHE A 40 12.34 -6.57 7.21
CA PHE A 40 12.45 -5.15 7.59
C PHE A 40 11.78 -4.87 8.94
N VAL A 41 10.68 -5.57 9.21
CA VAL A 41 9.97 -5.57 10.50
C VAL A 41 9.68 -7.01 10.91
N PRO A 42 9.50 -7.33 12.22
CA PRO A 42 9.36 -8.71 12.71
C PRO A 42 7.94 -9.30 12.52
N ASN A 43 7.22 -8.87 11.48
CA ASN A 43 5.86 -9.31 11.15
C ASN A 43 5.72 -9.56 9.65
N LEU A 44 4.79 -10.44 9.28
CA LEU A 44 4.36 -10.69 7.89
C LEU A 44 2.89 -10.33 7.77
N THR A 45 2.53 -9.44 6.84
CA THR A 45 1.13 -9.02 6.63
C THR A 45 0.57 -9.57 5.33
N ILE A 46 0.28 -8.70 4.36
CA ILE A 46 -0.36 -9.00 3.09
C ILE A 46 0.50 -8.54 1.92
N GLY A 47 0.22 -9.10 0.74
CA GLY A 47 0.96 -8.78 -0.48
C GLY A 47 0.05 -8.33 -1.63
N PRO A 48 0.63 -8.19 -2.85
CA PRO A 48 -0.08 -7.72 -4.04
C PRO A 48 -1.32 -8.55 -4.39
N ALA A 49 -1.33 -9.85 -4.06
CA ALA A 49 -2.48 -10.72 -4.31
C ALA A 49 -3.72 -10.26 -3.54
N VAL A 50 -3.56 -9.86 -2.26
CA VAL A 50 -4.65 -9.35 -1.43
C VAL A 50 -5.09 -7.98 -1.91
N VAL A 51 -4.14 -7.09 -2.21
CA VAL A 51 -4.47 -5.76 -2.77
C VAL A 51 -5.30 -5.88 -4.04
N LYS A 52 -4.91 -6.79 -4.94
CA LYS A 52 -5.65 -7.08 -6.18
C LYS A 52 -7.05 -7.63 -5.89
N SER A 53 -7.21 -8.50 -4.89
CA SER A 53 -8.51 -9.09 -4.56
C SER A 53 -9.46 -8.10 -3.89
N ILE A 54 -8.97 -7.01 -3.30
CA ILE A 54 -9.82 -6.00 -2.65
C ILE A 54 -9.99 -4.72 -3.49
N ARG A 55 -9.17 -4.50 -4.52
CA ARG A 55 -9.22 -3.31 -5.40
C ARG A 55 -10.58 -3.07 -6.05
N PHE A 56 -11.34 -4.12 -6.35
CA PHE A 56 -12.67 -3.99 -6.95
C PHE A 56 -13.78 -3.68 -5.94
N VAL A 57 -13.50 -3.78 -4.64
CA VAL A 57 -14.45 -3.47 -3.58
C VAL A 57 -14.56 -1.96 -3.38
N SER A 58 -13.43 -1.24 -3.42
CA SER A 58 -13.37 0.20 -3.17
C SER A 58 -12.65 0.96 -4.29
N LYS A 59 -13.19 2.12 -4.65
CA LYS A 59 -12.57 3.09 -5.57
C LYS A 59 -11.71 4.13 -4.85
N THR A 60 -11.72 4.13 -3.52
CA THR A 60 -10.90 4.99 -2.67
C THR A 60 -9.42 4.76 -2.99
N TYR A 61 -8.60 5.79 -2.78
CA TYR A 61 -7.19 5.77 -3.10
C TYR A 61 -6.47 4.70 -2.27
N PHE A 62 -5.70 3.81 -2.90
CA PHE A 62 -4.92 2.79 -2.21
C PHE A 62 -3.48 3.29 -1.98
N ASP A 63 -3.19 3.62 -0.74
CA ASP A 63 -1.89 4.07 -0.26
C ASP A 63 -1.11 2.87 0.28
N VAL A 64 -0.17 2.35 -0.51
CA VAL A 64 0.61 1.16 -0.15
C VAL A 64 1.89 1.57 0.53
N HIS A 65 2.06 1.12 1.77
CA HIS A 65 3.22 1.38 2.60
C HIS A 65 4.10 0.12 2.70
N LEU A 66 5.30 0.19 2.12
CA LEU A 66 6.23 -0.93 2.01
C LEU A 66 7.24 -0.93 3.16
N MET A 67 6.93 -1.64 4.23
CA MET A 67 7.84 -2.02 5.32
C MET A 67 8.57 -3.32 4.95
N VAL A 68 9.40 -3.28 3.92
CA VAL A 68 10.06 -4.46 3.33
C VAL A 68 11.53 -4.17 2.99
N THR A 69 12.38 -5.19 3.01
CA THR A 69 13.83 -5.05 2.77
C THR A 69 14.15 -4.77 1.29
N ASN A 70 13.34 -5.26 0.35
CA ASN A 70 13.55 -5.01 -1.09
C ASN A 70 12.27 -4.48 -1.77
N PRO A 71 11.93 -3.19 -1.57
CA PRO A 71 10.71 -2.59 -2.12
C PRO A 71 10.68 -2.59 -3.65
N ARG A 72 11.86 -2.52 -4.30
CA ARG A 72 12.00 -2.50 -5.76
C ARG A 72 11.38 -3.74 -6.41
N GLY A 73 11.54 -4.90 -5.79
CA GLY A 73 10.99 -6.17 -6.28
C GLY A 73 9.45 -6.21 -6.32
N LEU A 74 8.78 -5.33 -5.58
CA LEU A 74 7.33 -5.37 -5.41
C LEU A 74 6.58 -4.30 -6.22
N LEU A 75 7.27 -3.26 -6.72
CA LEU A 75 6.64 -2.11 -7.38
C LEU A 75 5.70 -2.50 -8.52
N ASN A 76 6.19 -3.33 -9.46
CA ASN A 76 5.40 -3.78 -10.61
C ASN A 76 4.16 -4.57 -10.20
N SER A 77 4.27 -5.36 -9.13
CA SER A 77 3.18 -6.20 -8.63
C SER A 77 2.10 -5.35 -7.96
N PHE A 78 2.48 -4.34 -7.16
CA PHE A 78 1.53 -3.41 -6.55
C PHE A 78 0.88 -2.45 -7.56
N ALA A 79 1.64 -1.99 -8.55
CA ALA A 79 1.09 -1.22 -9.68
C ALA A 79 -0.01 -2.01 -10.40
N LYS A 80 0.26 -3.29 -10.72
CA LYS A 80 -0.73 -4.20 -11.34
C LYS A 80 -1.88 -4.58 -10.41
N ALA A 81 -1.66 -4.57 -9.10
CA ALA A 81 -2.71 -4.83 -8.10
C ALA A 81 -3.67 -3.64 -7.93
N GLY A 82 -3.30 -2.46 -8.43
CA GLY A 82 -4.12 -1.25 -8.39
C GLY A 82 -3.82 -0.33 -7.22
N ALA A 83 -2.57 -0.33 -6.73
CA ALA A 83 -2.08 0.75 -5.87
C ALA A 83 -2.21 2.10 -6.59
N ASN A 84 -2.44 3.17 -5.83
CA ASN A 84 -2.40 4.54 -6.34
C ASN A 84 -1.09 5.24 -5.97
N GLY A 85 -0.60 4.99 -4.75
CA GLY A 85 0.68 5.46 -4.25
C GLY A 85 1.49 4.33 -3.64
N ILE A 86 2.82 4.50 -3.66
CA ILE A 86 3.74 3.65 -2.92
C ILE A 86 4.64 4.53 -2.06
N THR A 87 4.61 4.26 -0.76
CA THR A 87 5.52 4.80 0.25
C THR A 87 6.51 3.71 0.64
N PHE A 88 7.80 4.04 0.70
CA PHE A 88 8.87 3.09 1.06
C PHE A 88 9.85 3.73 2.04
N HIS A 89 10.53 2.92 2.82
CA HIS A 89 11.54 3.39 3.77
C HIS A 89 12.90 3.67 3.12
N ILE A 90 13.51 4.83 3.41
CA ILE A 90 14.89 5.14 2.95
C ILE A 90 15.90 4.12 3.47
N GLU A 91 15.65 3.54 4.63
CA GLU A 91 16.50 2.55 5.29
C GLU A 91 16.54 1.22 4.52
N ALA A 92 15.58 0.98 3.64
CA ALA A 92 15.50 -0.23 2.82
C ALA A 92 16.21 -0.09 1.46
N VAL A 93 16.78 1.08 1.12
CA VAL A 93 17.37 1.31 -0.20
C VAL A 93 18.64 2.17 -0.17
N ASP A 94 19.65 1.75 -0.94
CA ASP A 94 20.91 2.51 -1.04
C ASP A 94 20.76 3.82 -1.84
N ASN A 95 19.89 3.82 -2.86
CA ASN A 95 19.64 4.98 -3.74
C ASN A 95 18.13 5.25 -3.87
N PRO A 96 17.56 6.05 -2.95
CA PRO A 96 16.14 6.41 -2.98
C PRO A 96 15.71 7.09 -4.28
N GLY A 97 16.58 7.95 -4.86
CA GLY A 97 16.30 8.67 -6.11
C GLY A 97 15.91 7.76 -7.26
N SER A 98 16.70 6.70 -7.47
CA SER A 98 16.43 5.70 -8.50
C SER A 98 15.12 4.92 -8.26
N LEU A 99 14.72 4.73 -7.00
CA LEU A 99 13.46 4.06 -6.70
C LEU A 99 12.26 4.99 -6.94
N ILE A 100 12.37 6.26 -6.53
CA ILE A 100 11.37 7.31 -6.79
C ILE A 100 11.08 7.41 -8.30
N ASP A 101 12.12 7.46 -9.12
CA ASP A 101 11.97 7.53 -10.58
C ASP A 101 11.25 6.29 -11.15
N GLN A 102 11.56 5.11 -10.61
CA GLN A 102 10.86 3.89 -11.00
C GLN A 102 9.37 3.92 -10.61
N ILE A 103 9.04 4.35 -9.38
CA ILE A 103 7.63 4.45 -8.94
C ILE A 103 6.86 5.43 -9.83
N LYS A 104 7.44 6.60 -10.14
CA LYS A 104 6.84 7.57 -11.07
C LYS A 104 6.63 7.02 -12.47
N SER A 105 7.59 6.24 -12.99
CA SER A 105 7.46 5.60 -14.32
C SER A 105 6.28 4.62 -14.40
N LEU A 106 5.85 4.07 -13.25
CA LEU A 106 4.67 3.22 -13.12
C LEU A 106 3.37 4.02 -12.96
N LYS A 107 3.44 5.36 -13.05
CA LYS A 107 2.33 6.30 -12.86
C LYS A 107 1.70 6.24 -11.47
N LEU A 108 2.51 5.91 -10.47
CA LEU A 108 2.12 5.92 -9.06
C LEU A 108 2.66 7.17 -8.39
N GLU A 109 1.95 7.65 -7.36
CA GLU A 109 2.48 8.66 -6.46
C GLU A 109 3.56 8.04 -5.54
N VAL A 110 4.47 8.87 -5.04
CA VAL A 110 5.63 8.43 -4.27
C VAL A 110 5.61 9.03 -2.88
N GLY A 111 5.78 8.18 -1.87
CA GLY A 111 6.13 8.55 -0.50
C GLY A 111 7.49 7.97 -0.10
N ILE A 112 8.11 8.58 0.91
CA ILE A 112 9.39 8.20 1.50
C ILE A 112 9.23 8.23 3.03
#